data_AF-A0A177D2W6-F1
#
_entry.id   AF-A0A177D2W6-F1
#
_cell.length_a   1.000
_cell.length_b   1.000
_cell.length_c   1.000
_cell.angle_alpha   90.00
_cell.angle_beta   90.00
_cell.angle_gamma   90.00
#
_symmetry.space_group_name_H-M   'P 1'
#
loop_
_entity.id
_entity.type
_entity.pdbx_description
1 polymer ?
#
loop_
_entity_poly.entity_id
_entity_poly.type
_entity_poly.pdbx_seq_one_letter_code
_entity_poly.pdbx_strand_id
1 'polypeptide(L)'
;QVAVVSWRWDGDLRTKGSWNIASVVNVAKRRGIRYLFIDTISIDQTLPVDDLIEQVVAFSTLYTKITVLAAYDKTGDDWRHMKSTVLRPWILNEIRLFRQNSGTIIYAGHARQGCMHAGQIGEGGIGVRLAAYGVSHKDSYFKLLLETIWCTSFIESIIGVLLEDVGMSSTLDFKYIIHAYSHILSVAYEQMERNDYLLTTAILCHALRKDDLAEKGFRIKRNIEKLRYCRYSFTA
;
A
#
# COMPACT_ATOMS: atom_id res chain seq x y z
N GLN A 1 -16.82 0.76 20.80
CA GLN A 1 -15.77 0.24 19.90
C GLN A 1 -15.17 1.41 19.13
N VAL A 2 -13.88 1.33 18.85
CA VAL A 2 -13.11 2.34 18.13
C VAL A 2 -12.51 1.67 16.89
N ALA A 3 -12.32 2.43 15.82
CA ALA A 3 -11.62 1.95 14.63
C ALA A 3 -10.74 3.04 14.01
N VAL A 4 -9.67 2.63 13.36
CA VAL A 4 -8.85 3.47 12.50
C VAL A 4 -9.24 3.25 11.04
N VAL A 5 -9.21 4.31 10.25
CA VAL A 5 -9.55 4.30 8.83
C VAL A 5 -8.27 4.35 8.03
N SER A 6 -8.04 3.35 7.20
CA SER A 6 -7.01 3.39 6.17
C SER A 6 -7.70 3.48 4.82
N TRP A 7 -7.40 4.53 4.06
CA TRP A 7 -8.24 4.89 2.93
C TRP A 7 -7.47 5.51 1.78
N ARG A 8 -8.07 5.39 0.59
CA ARG A 8 -7.66 6.14 -0.58
C ARG A 8 -8.45 7.44 -0.62
N TRP A 9 -7.73 8.55 -0.70
CA TRP A 9 -8.33 9.85 -1.03
C TRP A 9 -9.00 9.80 -2.42
N ASP A 10 -10.30 10.06 -2.46
CA ASP A 10 -11.15 9.96 -3.65
C ASP A 10 -12.09 11.16 -3.87
N GLY A 11 -12.03 12.18 -3.01
CA GLY A 11 -12.99 13.26 -2.95
C GLY A 11 -12.38 14.65 -2.95
N ASP A 12 -13.17 15.65 -3.31
CA ASP A 12 -12.91 17.03 -2.87
C ASP A 12 -13.64 17.20 -1.53
N LEU A 13 -12.88 17.18 -0.43
CA LEU A 13 -13.45 17.30 0.92
C LEU A 13 -14.21 18.62 1.15
N ARG A 14 -13.95 19.66 0.36
CA ARG A 14 -14.61 20.96 0.50
C ARG A 14 -15.98 21.01 -0.19
N THR A 15 -16.16 20.29 -1.29
CA THR A 15 -17.35 20.46 -2.15
C THR A 15 -18.16 19.18 -2.37
N LYS A 16 -17.52 18.01 -2.42
CA LYS A 16 -18.18 16.74 -2.79
C LYS A 16 -18.11 15.68 -1.68
N GLY A 17 -17.20 15.84 -0.73
CA GLY A 17 -16.91 14.80 0.26
C GLY A 17 -16.22 13.58 -0.38
N SER A 18 -16.14 12.48 0.39
CA SER A 18 -15.47 11.23 -0.02
C SER A 18 -16.45 10.05 0.06
N TRP A 19 -16.51 9.25 -1.01
CA TRP A 19 -17.33 8.03 -1.05
C TRP A 19 -16.74 6.94 -0.17
N ASN A 20 -15.40 6.86 -0.11
CA ASN A 20 -14.71 5.99 0.84
C ASN A 20 -15.07 6.33 2.29
N ILE A 21 -15.05 7.60 2.68
CA ILE A 21 -15.46 8.01 4.05
C ILE A 21 -16.95 7.72 4.30
N ALA A 22 -17.84 8.01 3.34
CA ALA A 22 -19.27 7.70 3.49
C ALA A 22 -19.52 6.19 3.69
N SER A 23 -18.80 5.35 2.93
CA SER A 23 -18.86 3.88 3.06
C SER A 23 -18.37 3.41 4.43
N VAL A 24 -17.23 3.93 4.88
CA VAL A 24 -16.66 3.66 6.21
C VAL A 24 -17.65 4.01 7.32
N VAL A 25 -18.28 5.18 7.26
CA VAL A 25 -19.28 5.63 8.26
C VAL A 25 -20.49 4.69 8.26
N ASN A 26 -20.99 4.27 7.09
CA ASN A 26 -22.10 3.33 7.01
C ASN A 26 -21.75 1.96 7.62
N VAL A 27 -20.56 1.43 7.32
CA VAL A 27 -20.06 0.18 7.91
C VAL A 27 -19.90 0.30 9.43
N ALA A 28 -19.33 1.41 9.90
CA ALA A 28 -19.15 1.69 11.32
C ALA A 28 -20.48 1.71 12.08
N LYS A 29 -21.49 2.41 11.56
CA LYS A 29 -22.84 2.47 12.14
C LYS A 29 -23.47 1.08 12.26
N ARG A 30 -23.44 0.29 11.18
CA ARG A 30 -24.01 -1.07 11.18
C ARG A 30 -23.35 -2.02 12.17
N ARG A 31 -22.08 -1.75 12.52
CA ARG A 31 -21.29 -2.58 13.45
C ARG A 31 -21.18 -2.00 14.87
N GLY A 32 -21.86 -0.88 15.16
CA GLY A 32 -21.81 -0.26 16.49
C GLY A 32 -20.45 0.36 16.85
N ILE A 33 -19.64 0.71 15.86
CA ILE A 33 -18.38 1.44 16.05
C ILE A 33 -18.73 2.91 16.32
N ARG A 34 -18.27 3.44 17.47
CA ARG A 34 -18.67 4.76 17.98
C ARG A 34 -17.66 5.86 17.64
N TYR A 35 -16.39 5.52 17.51
CA TYR A 35 -15.31 6.48 17.25
C TYR A 35 -14.47 6.01 16.07
N LEU A 36 -14.18 6.93 15.16
CA LEU A 36 -13.37 6.72 13.97
C LEU A 36 -12.16 7.65 14.00
N PHE A 37 -10.98 7.08 13.86
CA PHE A 37 -9.74 7.81 13.67
C PHE A 37 -9.43 7.85 12.17
N ILE A 38 -9.51 9.03 11.57
CA ILE A 38 -9.17 9.29 10.17
C ILE A 38 -7.97 10.24 10.18
N ASP A 39 -6.90 9.86 9.49
CA ASP A 39 -5.61 10.57 9.46
C ASP A 39 -5.76 12.08 9.24
N THR A 40 -6.49 12.52 8.21
CA THR A 40 -6.67 13.92 7.84
C THR A 40 -7.40 14.77 8.89
N ILE A 41 -8.07 14.12 9.85
CA ILE A 41 -8.80 14.77 10.95
C ILE A 41 -8.06 14.60 12.28
N SER A 42 -7.42 13.45 12.47
CA SER A 42 -6.84 13.05 13.75
C SER A 42 -5.40 13.55 13.93
N ILE A 43 -4.74 13.90 12.83
CA ILE A 43 -3.38 14.44 12.78
C ILE A 43 -3.48 15.92 12.44
N ASP A 44 -2.72 16.75 13.16
CA ASP A 44 -2.63 18.18 12.85
C ASP A 44 -1.87 18.40 11.53
N GLN A 45 -2.62 18.69 10.48
CA GLN A 45 -2.10 18.90 9.13
C GLN A 45 -1.35 20.22 8.95
N THR A 46 -1.31 21.08 9.98
CA THR A 46 -0.64 22.39 9.92
C THR A 46 0.81 22.34 10.38
N LEU A 47 1.25 21.20 10.89
CA LEU A 47 2.60 21.01 11.41
C LEU A 47 3.68 21.05 10.32
N PRO A 48 4.91 21.48 10.69
CA PRO A 48 6.09 21.25 9.87
C PRO A 48 6.27 19.76 9.53
N VAL A 49 6.97 19.47 8.43
CA VAL A 49 7.11 18.10 7.91
C VAL A 49 7.67 17.13 8.96
N ASP A 50 8.70 17.51 9.72
CA ASP A 50 9.32 16.62 10.68
C ASP A 50 8.35 16.26 11.83
N ASP A 51 7.66 17.25 12.40
CA ASP A 51 6.65 17.06 13.45
C ASP A 51 5.42 16.29 12.93
N LEU A 52 5.03 16.55 11.67
CA LEU A 52 3.95 15.83 11.01
C LEU A 52 4.28 14.34 10.87
N ILE A 53 5.51 14.01 10.49
CA ILE A 53 5.96 12.61 10.35
C ILE A 53 5.90 11.90 11.70
N GLU A 54 6.29 12.54 12.81
CA GLU A 54 6.15 11.94 14.15
C GLU A 54 4.69 11.58 14.47
N GLN A 55 3.75 12.48 14.16
CA GLN A 55 2.33 12.20 14.35
C GLN A 55 1.82 11.09 13.42
N VAL A 56 2.25 11.06 12.16
CA VAL A 56 1.90 10.00 11.21
C VAL A 56 2.40 8.64 11.68
N VAL A 57 3.63 8.57 12.21
CA VAL A 57 4.19 7.35 12.79
C VAL A 57 3.39 6.91 14.01
N ALA A 58 3.08 7.83 14.92
CA ALA A 58 2.26 7.54 16.11
C ALA A 58 0.86 7.05 15.73
N PHE A 59 0.20 7.72 14.78
CA PHE A 59 -1.10 7.33 14.24
C PHE A 59 -1.05 5.95 13.58
N SER A 60 0.00 5.65 12.83
CA SER A 60 0.19 4.36 12.14
C SER A 60 0.22 3.18 13.11
N THR A 61 0.58 3.38 14.39
CA THR A 61 0.51 2.31 15.41
C THR A 61 -0.92 1.80 15.64
N LEU A 62 -1.95 2.62 15.37
CA LEU A 62 -3.35 2.22 15.47
C LEU A 62 -3.70 1.07 14.50
N TYR A 63 -3.06 1.05 13.32
CA TYR A 63 -3.23 -0.02 12.33
C TYR A 63 -2.80 -1.40 12.82
N THR A 64 -2.06 -1.48 13.93
CA THR A 64 -1.63 -2.75 14.56
C THR A 64 -2.46 -3.14 15.80
N LYS A 65 -3.29 -2.23 16.33
CA LYS A 65 -3.88 -2.40 17.68
C LYS A 65 -5.41 -2.47 17.69
N ILE A 66 -6.08 -1.75 16.80
CA ILE A 66 -7.53 -1.61 16.81
C ILE A 66 -8.15 -2.02 15.48
N THR A 67 -9.48 -2.11 15.43
CA THR A 67 -10.20 -2.41 14.19
C THR A 67 -9.79 -1.45 13.08
N VAL A 68 -9.47 -2.00 11.91
CA VAL A 68 -9.14 -1.23 10.70
C VAL A 68 -10.33 -1.27 9.76
N LEU A 69 -10.83 -0.09 9.34
CA LEU A 69 -11.77 0.04 8.24
C LEU A 69 -10.99 0.46 6.98
N ALA A 70 -10.82 -0.47 6.05
CA ALA A 70 -10.04 -0.27 4.83
C ALA A 70 -10.95 0.13 3.66
N ALA A 71 -10.76 1.32 3.06
CA ALA A 71 -11.61 1.85 1.99
C ALA A 71 -10.78 2.44 0.84
N TYR A 72 -10.67 1.68 -0.25
CA TYR A 72 -9.74 1.98 -1.34
C TYR A 72 -10.41 2.14 -2.71
N ASP A 73 -11.74 2.23 -2.74
CA ASP A 73 -12.45 2.24 -4.00
C ASP A 73 -12.22 3.56 -4.75
N LYS A 74 -12.36 3.47 -6.06
CA LYS A 74 -12.26 4.61 -6.96
C LYS A 74 -13.43 4.58 -7.92
N THR A 75 -14.25 5.63 -7.89
CA THR A 75 -15.38 5.78 -8.81
C THR A 75 -14.91 5.72 -10.26
N GLY A 76 -15.58 4.92 -11.07
CA GLY A 76 -15.27 4.72 -12.49
C GLY A 76 -14.23 3.62 -12.78
N ASP A 77 -13.52 3.15 -11.75
CA ASP A 77 -12.55 2.07 -11.89
C ASP A 77 -13.18 0.71 -11.55
N ASP A 78 -12.70 -0.33 -12.22
CA ASP A 78 -13.05 -1.72 -11.89
C ASP A 78 -12.08 -2.34 -10.86
N TRP A 79 -12.33 -3.60 -10.49
CA TRP A 79 -11.51 -4.32 -9.51
C TRP A 79 -10.04 -4.45 -9.91
N ARG A 80 -9.68 -4.41 -11.20
CA ARG A 80 -8.29 -4.57 -11.68
C ARG A 80 -7.40 -3.42 -11.21
N HIS A 81 -7.99 -2.23 -11.08
CA HIS A 81 -7.30 -1.01 -10.63
C HIS A 81 -7.05 -0.97 -9.12
N MET A 82 -7.69 -1.85 -8.36
CA MET A 82 -7.45 -1.93 -6.93
C MET A 82 -5.98 -2.28 -6.63
N LYS A 83 -5.35 -3.09 -7.48
CA LYS A 83 -3.94 -3.46 -7.32
C LYS A 83 -3.01 -2.24 -7.38
N SER A 84 -3.16 -1.36 -8.36
CA SER A 84 -2.33 -0.14 -8.44
C SER A 84 -2.62 0.81 -7.28
N THR A 85 -3.86 0.82 -6.78
CA THR A 85 -4.24 1.59 -5.58
C THR A 85 -3.52 1.10 -4.33
N VAL A 86 -3.61 -0.19 -4.00
CA VAL A 86 -3.01 -0.74 -2.77
C VAL A 86 -1.48 -0.82 -2.83
N LEU A 87 -0.90 -0.74 -4.02
CA LEU A 87 0.54 -0.65 -4.22
C LEU A 87 1.09 0.77 -4.11
N ARG A 88 0.26 1.81 -3.89
CA ARG A 88 0.77 3.15 -3.59
C ARG A 88 1.62 3.09 -2.32
N PRO A 89 2.86 3.62 -2.30
CA PRO A 89 3.85 3.35 -1.25
C PRO A 89 3.33 3.53 0.19
N TRP A 90 2.62 4.62 0.47
CA TRP A 90 2.02 4.87 1.78
C TRP A 90 0.92 3.87 2.13
N ILE A 91 -0.03 3.61 1.21
CA ILE A 91 -1.09 2.60 1.42
C ILE A 91 -0.48 1.20 1.62
N LEU A 92 0.54 0.86 0.83
CA LEU A 92 1.26 -0.39 0.95
C LEU A 92 1.88 -0.52 2.34
N ASN A 93 2.49 0.55 2.85
CA ASN A 93 3.06 0.58 4.20
C ASN A 93 2.00 0.30 5.28
N GLU A 94 0.86 0.97 5.20
CA GLU A 94 -0.27 0.76 6.12
C GLU A 94 -0.78 -0.69 6.08
N ILE A 95 -0.99 -1.22 4.88
CA ILE A 95 -1.45 -2.61 4.70
C ILE A 95 -0.46 -3.60 5.31
N ARG A 96 0.85 -3.35 5.20
CA ARG A 96 1.86 -4.21 5.84
C ARG A 96 1.74 -4.18 7.36
N LEU A 97 1.41 -3.04 7.97
CA LEU A 97 1.16 -2.94 9.41
C LEU A 97 -0.08 -3.75 9.83
N PHE A 98 -1.08 -3.91 8.95
CA PHE A 98 -2.26 -4.72 9.26
C PHE A 98 -1.91 -6.18 9.58
N ARG A 99 -0.78 -6.69 9.09
CA ARG A 99 -0.31 -8.05 9.37
C ARG A 99 -0.15 -8.31 10.87
N GLN A 100 0.20 -7.27 11.62
CA GLN A 100 0.39 -7.32 13.07
C GLN A 100 -0.87 -6.87 13.83
N ASN A 101 -2.00 -6.66 13.13
CA ASN A 101 -3.22 -6.18 13.74
C ASN A 101 -3.81 -7.22 14.69
N SER A 102 -3.95 -6.87 15.97
CA SER A 102 -4.64 -7.68 16.97
C SER A 102 -6.17 -7.53 16.96
N GLY A 103 -6.68 -6.56 16.19
CA GLY A 103 -8.10 -6.29 16.00
C GLY A 103 -8.70 -7.03 14.80
N THR A 104 -9.64 -6.37 14.11
CA THR A 104 -10.29 -6.90 12.90
C THR A 104 -10.06 -5.95 11.74
N ILE A 105 -9.74 -6.48 10.58
CA ILE A 105 -9.65 -5.73 9.33
C ILE A 105 -10.97 -5.90 8.58
N ILE A 106 -11.64 -4.79 8.29
CA ILE A 106 -12.94 -4.78 7.61
C ILE A 106 -12.79 -3.92 6.36
N TYR A 107 -13.04 -4.52 5.21
CA TYR A 107 -13.09 -3.78 3.96
C TYR A 107 -14.44 -3.07 3.81
N ALA A 108 -14.40 -1.77 3.54
CA ALA A 108 -15.54 -0.86 3.44
C ALA A 108 -15.61 -0.23 2.03
N GLY A 109 -15.68 -1.05 0.98
CA GLY A 109 -15.80 -0.57 -0.41
C GLY A 109 -17.21 -0.13 -0.80
N HIS A 110 -17.30 0.86 -1.70
CA HIS A 110 -18.56 1.40 -2.25
C HIS A 110 -18.81 1.01 -3.73
N ALA A 111 -17.79 0.50 -4.42
CA ALA A 111 -17.81 0.10 -5.84
C ALA A 111 -17.54 -1.41 -6.02
N ARG A 112 -17.48 -2.18 -4.92
CA ARG A 112 -17.26 -3.64 -4.89
C ARG A 112 -15.91 -4.11 -5.46
N GLN A 113 -14.94 -3.21 -5.68
CA GLN A 113 -13.65 -3.57 -6.27
C GLN A 113 -12.94 -4.69 -5.50
N GLY A 114 -12.87 -4.56 -4.17
CA GLY A 114 -12.29 -5.55 -3.28
C GLY A 114 -13.24 -6.65 -2.82
N CYS A 115 -14.54 -6.56 -3.13
CA CYS A 115 -15.55 -7.56 -2.78
C CYS A 115 -15.71 -8.65 -3.86
N MET A 116 -15.04 -8.52 -5.01
CA MET A 116 -15.02 -9.56 -6.04
C MET A 116 -14.46 -10.86 -5.46
N HIS A 117 -15.06 -12.01 -5.81
CA HIS A 117 -14.53 -13.29 -5.35
C HIS A 117 -13.26 -13.63 -6.10
N ALA A 118 -12.24 -14.12 -5.40
CA ALA A 118 -10.97 -14.48 -6.00
C ALA A 118 -11.07 -15.51 -7.13
N GLY A 119 -12.05 -16.42 -7.07
CA GLY A 119 -12.32 -17.39 -8.14
C GLY A 119 -12.95 -16.82 -9.41
N GLN A 120 -13.59 -15.65 -9.34
CA GLN A 120 -14.19 -14.96 -10.49
C GLN A 120 -13.17 -14.13 -11.29
N ILE A 121 -11.92 -14.09 -10.82
CA ILE A 121 -10.80 -13.36 -11.46
C ILE A 121 -10.12 -14.24 -12.52
N GLY A 122 -10.84 -15.23 -13.05
CA GLY A 122 -10.31 -16.25 -13.95
C GLY A 122 -9.76 -15.67 -15.25
N GLU A 123 -8.46 -15.42 -15.28
CA GLU A 123 -7.58 -15.42 -16.45
C GLU A 123 -6.12 -15.31 -15.97
N GLY A 124 -5.30 -16.36 -16.14
CA GLY A 124 -3.83 -16.24 -15.99
C GLY A 124 -3.15 -16.87 -14.76
N GLY A 125 -3.62 -18.01 -14.23
CA GLY A 125 -2.84 -18.80 -13.27
C GLY A 125 -2.99 -18.43 -11.78
N ILE A 126 -4.08 -17.75 -11.42
CA ILE A 126 -4.39 -17.35 -10.04
C ILE A 126 -4.69 -18.54 -9.12
N GLY A 127 -5.21 -19.66 -9.63
CA GLY A 127 -5.46 -20.87 -8.81
C GLY A 127 -4.21 -21.38 -8.07
N VAL A 128 -3.05 -21.35 -8.73
CA VAL A 128 -1.76 -21.71 -8.12
C VAL A 128 -1.30 -20.69 -7.08
N ARG A 129 -1.60 -19.39 -7.30
CA ARG A 129 -1.28 -18.31 -6.35
C ARG A 129 -2.17 -18.34 -5.12
N LEU A 130 -3.46 -18.65 -5.27
CA LEU A 130 -4.42 -18.73 -4.17
C LEU A 130 -4.00 -19.77 -3.13
N ALA A 131 -3.66 -20.99 -3.58
CA ALA A 131 -3.18 -22.05 -2.69
C ALA A 131 -1.86 -21.67 -2.00
N ALA A 132 -0.94 -21.00 -2.71
CA ALA A 132 0.33 -20.55 -2.13
C ALA A 132 0.17 -19.52 -1.00
N TYR A 133 -0.93 -18.76 -0.99
CA TYR A 133 -1.26 -17.77 0.03
C TYR A 133 -2.34 -18.23 1.02
N GLY A 134 -2.79 -19.49 0.97
CA GLY A 134 -3.86 -20.00 1.83
C GLY A 134 -5.21 -19.31 1.62
N VAL A 135 -5.44 -18.73 0.44
CA VAL A 135 -6.67 -18.00 0.08
C VAL A 135 -7.62 -18.93 -0.67
N SER A 136 -8.90 -18.92 -0.29
CA SER A 136 -9.97 -19.67 -0.95
C SER A 136 -10.52 -18.91 -2.16
N HIS A 137 -11.09 -19.62 -3.15
CA HIS A 137 -11.81 -19.00 -4.26
C HIS A 137 -13.03 -18.16 -3.83
N LYS A 138 -13.56 -18.43 -2.63
CA LYS A 138 -14.67 -17.67 -2.02
C LYS A 138 -14.20 -16.43 -1.26
N ASP A 139 -12.90 -16.29 -1.03
CA ASP A 139 -12.37 -15.10 -0.39
C ASP A 139 -12.50 -13.88 -1.29
N SER A 140 -12.58 -12.72 -0.66
CA SER A 140 -12.63 -11.44 -1.34
C SER A 140 -11.29 -11.12 -2.00
N TYR A 141 -11.34 -10.36 -3.10
CA TYR A 141 -10.14 -9.89 -3.80
C TYR A 141 -9.25 -9.05 -2.88
N PHE A 142 -9.86 -8.26 -1.99
CA PHE A 142 -9.10 -7.51 -1.00
C PHE A 142 -8.27 -8.43 -0.08
N LYS A 143 -8.84 -9.55 0.39
CA LYS A 143 -8.10 -10.52 1.21
C LYS A 143 -6.93 -11.13 0.44
N LEU A 144 -7.13 -11.45 -0.84
CA LEU A 144 -6.04 -11.91 -1.71
C LEU A 144 -4.91 -10.88 -1.82
N LEU A 145 -5.26 -9.60 -1.96
CA LEU A 145 -4.28 -8.52 -2.03
C LEU A 145 -3.51 -8.36 -0.71
N LEU A 146 -4.18 -8.46 0.44
CA LEU A 146 -3.51 -8.44 1.76
C LEU A 146 -2.44 -9.54 1.86
N GLU A 147 -2.81 -10.79 1.61
CA GLU A 147 -1.88 -11.92 1.70
C GLU A 147 -0.72 -11.78 0.71
N THR A 148 -1.00 -11.33 -0.50
CA THR A 148 0.04 -11.07 -1.51
C THR A 148 1.03 -10.02 -1.01
N ILE A 149 0.52 -8.90 -0.48
CA ILE A 149 1.34 -7.79 0.04
C ILE A 149 2.18 -8.21 1.25
N TRP A 150 1.61 -9.02 2.15
CA TRP A 150 2.30 -9.50 3.35
C TRP A 150 3.47 -10.43 3.04
N CYS A 151 3.47 -11.04 1.85
CA CYS A 151 4.55 -11.89 1.35
C CYS A 151 5.52 -11.20 0.37
N THR A 152 5.28 -9.94 0.00
CA THR A 152 6.15 -9.18 -0.93
C THR A 152 6.99 -8.14 -0.19
N SER A 153 7.87 -7.45 -0.91
CA SER A 153 8.59 -6.27 -0.42
C SER A 153 8.09 -5.02 -1.15
N PHE A 154 8.61 -3.84 -0.79
CA PHE A 154 8.29 -2.58 -1.48
C PHE A 154 8.71 -2.54 -2.96
N ILE A 155 9.49 -3.51 -3.45
CA ILE A 155 9.97 -3.54 -4.84
C ILE A 155 8.83 -3.39 -5.85
N GLU A 156 7.69 -4.08 -5.66
CA GLU A 156 6.59 -3.99 -6.63
C GLU A 156 5.97 -2.59 -6.68
N SER A 157 5.91 -1.91 -5.52
CA SER A 157 5.47 -0.51 -5.43
C SER A 157 6.47 0.44 -6.05
N ILE A 158 7.76 0.29 -5.76
CA ILE A 158 8.84 1.13 -6.31
C ILE A 158 8.90 1.01 -7.84
N ILE A 159 8.82 -0.22 -8.37
CA ILE A 159 8.76 -0.44 -9.82
C ILE A 159 7.48 0.15 -10.41
N GLY A 160 6.34 0.06 -9.72
CA GLY A 160 5.11 0.73 -10.13
C GLY A 160 5.25 2.25 -10.20
N VAL A 161 5.96 2.87 -9.25
CA VAL A 161 6.25 4.31 -9.26
C VAL A 161 7.23 4.67 -10.38
N LEU A 162 8.23 3.82 -10.65
CA LEU A 162 9.20 4.01 -11.73
C LEU A 162 8.52 3.97 -13.11
N LEU A 163 7.58 3.05 -13.31
CA LEU A 163 6.82 2.86 -14.55
C LEU A 163 5.59 3.78 -14.67
N GLU A 164 5.35 4.63 -13.67
CA GLU A 164 4.18 5.53 -13.59
C GLU A 164 2.82 4.80 -13.51
N ASP A 165 2.82 3.48 -13.30
CA ASP A 165 1.62 2.66 -13.04
C ASP A 165 1.02 2.95 -11.65
N VAL A 166 1.84 3.45 -10.72
CA VAL A 166 1.46 3.74 -9.34
C VAL A 166 1.84 5.18 -9.00
N GLY A 167 0.85 5.96 -8.56
CA GLY A 167 1.06 7.36 -8.19
C GLY A 167 1.70 7.54 -6.80
N MET A 168 2.68 8.44 -6.73
CA MET A 168 3.33 8.91 -5.50
C MET A 168 3.60 10.41 -5.63
N SER A 169 3.22 11.20 -4.62
CA SER A 169 3.37 12.66 -4.67
C SER A 169 4.83 13.11 -4.56
N SER A 170 5.61 12.46 -3.68
CA SER A 170 7.03 12.73 -3.49
C SER A 170 7.77 11.40 -3.37
N THR A 171 8.78 11.18 -4.22
CA THR A 171 9.62 9.98 -4.13
C THR A 171 10.56 10.01 -2.92
N LEU A 172 10.83 11.19 -2.35
CA LEU A 172 11.61 11.34 -1.12
C LEU A 172 10.95 10.60 0.06
N ASP A 173 9.63 10.46 0.07
CA ASP A 173 8.88 9.83 1.17
C ASP A 173 9.30 8.39 1.45
N PHE A 174 9.97 7.71 0.50
CA PHE A 174 10.53 6.39 0.75
C PHE A 174 11.50 6.36 1.95
N LYS A 175 12.14 7.49 2.30
CA LYS A 175 12.99 7.57 3.51
C LYS A 175 12.19 7.38 4.81
N TYR A 176 10.92 7.76 4.82
CA TYR A 176 10.01 7.59 5.97
C TYR A 176 9.32 6.23 5.95
N ILE A 177 9.05 5.69 4.76
CA ILE A 177 8.42 4.37 4.59
C ILE A 177 9.41 3.23 4.85
N ILE A 178 10.65 3.37 4.39
CA ILE A 178 11.71 2.36 4.50
C ILE A 178 12.77 2.89 5.46
N HIS A 179 12.39 2.99 6.73
CA HIS A 179 13.21 3.63 7.77
C HIS A 179 14.64 3.07 7.87
N ALA A 180 14.84 1.77 7.60
CA ALA A 180 16.16 1.12 7.61
C ALA A 180 17.18 1.79 6.66
N TYR A 181 16.71 2.50 5.63
CA TYR A 181 17.55 3.19 4.65
C TYR A 181 17.32 4.70 4.63
N SER A 182 16.68 5.28 5.66
CA SER A 182 16.30 6.70 5.68
C SER A 182 17.46 7.64 5.32
N HIS A 183 18.64 7.41 5.91
CA HIS A 183 19.84 8.19 5.64
C HIS A 183 20.33 8.03 4.20
N ILE A 184 20.49 6.78 3.73
CA ILE A 184 20.97 6.50 2.36
C ILE A 184 20.00 7.05 1.32
N LEU A 185 18.69 6.93 1.55
CA LEU A 185 17.66 7.45 0.66
C LEU A 185 17.62 8.98 0.64
N SER A 186 17.92 9.65 1.76
CA SER A 186 18.04 11.11 1.79
C SER A 186 19.20 11.58 0.90
N VAL A 187 20.38 10.98 1.07
CA VAL A 187 21.56 11.30 0.26
C VAL A 187 21.34 10.96 -1.21
N ALA A 188 20.78 9.79 -1.51
CA ALA A 188 20.50 9.38 -2.88
C ALA A 188 19.51 10.32 -3.58
N TYR A 189 18.49 10.82 -2.87
CA TYR A 189 17.53 11.76 -3.43
C TYR A 189 18.15 13.11 -3.81
N GLU A 190 19.13 13.59 -3.04
CA GLU A 190 19.85 14.83 -3.33
C GLU A 190 20.85 14.70 -4.48
N GLN A 191 21.37 13.49 -4.71
CA GLN A 191 22.51 13.26 -5.62
C GLN A 191 22.14 12.54 -6.93
N MET A 192 20.93 11.97 -7.02
CA MET A 192 20.52 11.15 -8.16
C MET A 192 19.28 11.70 -8.84
N GLU A 193 19.17 11.47 -10.15
CA GLU A 193 17.92 11.67 -10.85
C GLU A 193 16.83 10.70 -10.35
N ARG A 194 15.57 11.09 -10.52
CA ARG A 194 14.39 10.35 -10.02
C ARG A 194 14.45 8.85 -10.31
N ASN A 195 14.76 8.46 -11.55
CA ASN A 195 14.72 7.05 -11.95
C ASN A 195 15.88 6.25 -11.36
N ASP A 196 17.07 6.83 -11.28
CA ASP A 196 18.25 6.22 -10.63
C ASP A 196 18.05 6.10 -9.11
N TYR A 197 17.43 7.11 -8.49
CA TYR A 197 17.00 7.06 -7.09
C TYR A 197 16.01 5.91 -6.83
N LEU A 198 14.96 5.79 -7.64
CA LEU A 198 13.96 4.73 -7.50
C LEU A 198 14.56 3.35 -7.74
N LEU A 199 15.44 3.21 -8.74
CA LEU A 199 16.14 1.95 -8.98
C LEU A 199 17.05 1.57 -7.82
N THR A 200 17.81 2.52 -7.28
CA THR A 200 18.65 2.34 -6.09
C THR A 200 17.80 1.90 -4.90
N THR A 201 16.65 2.55 -4.67
CA THR A 201 15.69 2.18 -3.63
C THR A 201 15.21 0.72 -3.79
N ALA A 202 14.92 0.29 -5.03
CA ALA A 202 14.50 -1.08 -5.33
C ALA A 202 15.63 -2.11 -5.06
N ILE A 203 16.87 -1.77 -5.39
CA ILE A 203 18.05 -2.61 -5.13
C ILE A 203 18.26 -2.78 -3.61
N LEU A 204 18.17 -1.69 -2.85
CA LEU A 204 18.26 -1.73 -1.38
C LEU A 204 17.17 -2.64 -0.79
N CYS A 205 15.93 -2.51 -1.26
CA CYS A 205 14.82 -3.39 -0.84
C CYS A 205 15.01 -4.87 -1.23
N HIS A 206 15.83 -5.16 -2.24
CA HIS A 206 16.18 -6.53 -2.61
C HIS A 206 17.25 -7.11 -1.69
N ALA A 207 18.21 -6.29 -1.25
CA ALA A 207 19.31 -6.71 -0.39
C ALA A 207 18.81 -7.16 1.00
N LEU A 208 17.85 -6.44 1.61
CA LEU A 208 17.16 -6.85 2.86
C LEU A 208 16.52 -8.24 2.79
N ARG A 209 16.16 -8.69 1.57
CA ARG A 209 15.49 -9.97 1.36
C ARG A 209 16.40 -11.18 1.62
N LYS A 210 17.73 -10.99 1.69
CA LYS A 210 18.68 -12.08 1.93
C LYS A 210 18.64 -12.60 3.38
N ASP A 211 18.28 -11.76 4.35
CA ASP A 211 18.34 -12.14 5.76
C ASP A 211 16.95 -12.49 6.35
N ASP A 212 15.85 -11.90 5.85
CA ASP A 212 14.51 -12.11 6.42
C ASP A 212 13.70 -13.30 5.84
N LEU A 213 14.22 -14.04 4.86
CA LEU A 213 13.45 -15.05 4.12
C LEU A 213 14.10 -16.44 4.04
N ALA A 214 14.99 -16.77 4.97
CA ALA A 214 15.45 -18.16 5.15
C ALA A 214 14.31 -19.11 5.61
N GLU A 215 13.19 -18.60 6.16
CA GLU A 215 12.19 -19.49 6.78
C GLU A 215 11.02 -19.94 5.91
N LYS A 216 10.61 -19.25 4.82
CA LYS A 216 9.42 -19.67 4.04
C LYS A 216 9.47 -19.41 2.54
N GLY A 217 10.50 -19.95 1.87
CA GLY A 217 10.36 -20.69 0.60
C GLY A 217 9.64 -20.11 -0.64
N PHE A 218 9.22 -18.84 -0.69
CA PHE A 218 8.46 -18.31 -1.84
C PHE A 218 9.15 -17.09 -2.50
N ARG A 219 9.82 -17.37 -3.63
CA ARG A 219 10.45 -16.38 -4.51
C ARG A 219 9.45 -15.86 -5.55
N ILE A 220 8.88 -14.68 -5.34
CA ILE A 220 8.34 -13.89 -6.46
C ILE A 220 9.53 -13.26 -7.21
N LYS A 221 9.77 -13.77 -8.42
CA LYS A 221 10.75 -13.29 -9.42
C LYS A 221 10.17 -12.09 -10.19
N ARG A 222 10.35 -10.87 -9.69
CA ARG A 222 10.69 -9.74 -10.56
C ARG A 222 12.17 -9.48 -10.30
N ASN A 223 13.01 -10.19 -11.05
CA ASN A 223 14.46 -10.08 -10.92
C ASN A 223 14.88 -8.77 -11.60
N ILE A 224 15.46 -7.85 -10.84
CA ILE A 224 16.02 -6.58 -11.33
C ILE A 224 17.06 -6.83 -12.44
N GLU A 225 17.71 -8.00 -12.44
CA GLU A 225 18.62 -8.43 -13.52
C GLU A 225 17.92 -8.65 -14.87
N LYS A 226 16.57 -8.73 -14.90
CA LYS A 226 15.79 -8.83 -16.15
C LYS A 226 15.34 -7.47 -16.69
N LEU A 227 15.60 -6.37 -15.99
CA LEU A 227 15.39 -5.03 -16.52
C LEU A 227 16.52 -4.77 -17.53
N ARG A 228 16.17 -4.70 -18.83
CA ARG A 228 17.12 -4.29 -19.87
C ARG A 228 17.41 -2.80 -19.69
N TYR A 229 18.53 -2.47 -19.06
CA TYR A 229 19.06 -1.10 -19.02
C TYR A 229 19.66 -0.74 -20.37
N CYS A 230 18.81 -0.37 -21.34
CA CYS A 230 19.30 0.29 -22.54
C CYS A 230 19.57 1.76 -22.19
N ARG A 231 20.80 2.06 -21.76
CA ARG A 231 21.32 3.44 -21.71
C ARG A 231 21.71 3.82 -23.14
N TYR A 232 20.86 4.57 -23.83
CA TYR A 232 21.27 5.21 -25.09
C TYR A 232 22.11 6.44 -24.77
N SER A 233 23.33 6.47 -25.28
CA SER A 233 24.14 7.69 -25.38
C SER A 233 24.14 8.14 -26.83
N PHE A 234 23.81 9.41 -27.08
CA PHE A 234 24.09 10.05 -28.35
C PHE A 234 25.24 11.04 -28.15
N THR A 235 26.17 11.05 -29.10
CA THR A 235 27.12 12.15 -29.31
C THR A 235 26.67 12.88 -30.57
N ALA A 236 26.90 14.20 -30.60
CA ALA A 236 26.47 15.09 -31.67
C ALA A 236 26.99 14.66 -33.05
#